data_AF-A0A1V5I1B1-F1
#
_entry.id   AF-A0A1V5I1B1-F1
#
_cell.length_a   1.000
_cell.length_b   1.000
_cell.length_c   1.000
_cell.angle_alpha   90.00
_cell.angle_beta   90.00
_cell.angle_gamma   90.00
#
_symmetry.space_group_name_H-M   'P 1'
#
loop_
_entity.id
_entity.type
_entity.pdbx_description
1 polymer ?
#
loop_
_entity_poly.entity_id
_entity_poly.type
_entity_poly.pdbx_seq_one_letter_code
_entity_poly.pdbx_strand_id
1 'polypeptide(L)'
;MQIESSGARTWWSYPFKPVRVRESIFESLVREEWILEKKYDGFRAIAIAGPNGVSLWTRDRARIAMPDNLREQVASLNLPSGTVLDGEIWTPTKRGSWRHHREVKCSLTLWDAMRTGSVDLSKSPVEERRRALKALIGKGTDEVGVVEWLPASAESYAEVRKEAESFRVQERSRSGFVHGAVLKRLGSPRRDHAVRCVEHPDWLKLVVDV
;
A
#
# COMPACT_ATOMS: atom_id res chain seq x y z
N MET A 1 32.22 27.71 -8.04
CA MET A 1 31.40 27.02 -7.01
C MET A 1 30.48 26.06 -7.74
N GLN A 2 30.98 24.85 -8.03
CA GLN A 2 30.21 23.80 -8.68
C GLN A 2 29.21 23.25 -7.66
N ILE A 3 27.92 23.37 -7.97
CA ILE A 3 26.88 22.64 -7.25
C ILE A 3 27.04 21.19 -7.69
N GLU A 4 27.62 20.37 -6.81
CA GLU A 4 27.62 18.92 -6.99
C GLU A 4 26.18 18.46 -7.18
N SER A 5 25.89 17.94 -8.36
CA SER A 5 24.69 17.16 -8.63
C SER A 5 24.80 15.88 -7.79
N SER A 6 24.37 15.96 -6.52
CA SER A 6 24.17 14.79 -5.70
C SER A 6 23.24 13.87 -6.48
N GLY A 7 23.79 12.80 -7.04
CA GLY A 7 23.03 11.78 -7.75
C GLY A 7 22.04 11.19 -6.77
N ALA A 8 20.83 11.76 -6.74
CA ALA A 8 19.76 11.30 -5.90
C ALA A 8 19.44 9.89 -6.37
N ARG A 9 19.98 8.89 -5.67
CA ARG A 9 19.56 7.50 -5.82
C ARG A 9 18.04 7.54 -5.83
N THR A 10 17.44 7.08 -6.93
CA THR A 10 15.99 6.96 -7.01
C THR A 10 15.59 5.90 -6.01
N TRP A 11 15.15 6.33 -4.83
CA TRP A 11 14.84 5.45 -3.69
C TRP A 11 13.64 4.52 -3.97
N TRP A 12 12.94 4.71 -5.10
CA TRP A 12 11.97 3.77 -5.67
C TRP A 12 11.95 3.90 -7.20
N SER A 13 12.22 2.81 -7.92
CA SER A 13 12.47 2.86 -9.37
C SER A 13 11.19 2.70 -10.19
N TYR A 14 10.26 1.87 -9.74
CA TYR A 14 9.00 1.60 -10.44
C TYR A 14 8.01 0.91 -9.49
N PRO A 15 6.69 1.12 -9.63
CA PRO A 15 5.73 0.36 -8.85
C PRO A 15 5.67 -1.12 -9.20
N PHE A 16 5.62 -1.93 -8.15
CA PHE A 16 5.08 -3.28 -8.24
C PHE A 16 3.66 -3.19 -8.84
N LYS A 17 3.43 -3.84 -9.98
CA LYS A 17 2.09 -3.99 -10.57
C LYS A 17 1.64 -5.42 -10.31
N PRO A 18 0.71 -5.65 -9.36
CA PRO A 18 0.19 -6.99 -9.14
C PRO A 18 -0.50 -7.51 -10.41
N VAL A 19 -0.25 -8.76 -10.75
CA VAL A 19 -0.86 -9.43 -11.89
C VAL A 19 -2.29 -9.82 -11.55
N ARG A 20 -3.24 -9.50 -12.44
CA ARG A 20 -4.65 -9.85 -12.21
C ARG A 20 -4.84 -11.35 -12.40
N VAL A 21 -5.50 -12.00 -11.44
CA VAL A 21 -5.88 -13.41 -11.48
C VAL A 21 -7.37 -13.58 -11.21
N ARG A 22 -7.91 -14.78 -11.43
CA ARG A 22 -9.27 -15.18 -11.08
C ARG A 22 -9.27 -15.97 -9.78
N GLU A 23 -10.43 -16.14 -9.15
CA GLU A 23 -10.58 -16.91 -7.91
C GLU A 23 -10.10 -18.35 -8.00
N SER A 24 -10.19 -18.98 -9.18
CA SER A 24 -9.69 -20.34 -9.40
C SER A 24 -8.19 -20.50 -9.07
N ILE A 25 -7.46 -19.40 -8.87
CA ILE A 25 -6.10 -19.44 -8.32
C ILE A 25 -6.03 -20.25 -7.02
N PHE A 26 -7.05 -20.18 -6.15
CA PHE A 26 -7.05 -20.89 -4.87
C PHE A 26 -7.12 -22.41 -4.99
N GLU A 27 -7.44 -22.95 -6.17
CA GLU A 27 -7.43 -24.39 -6.45
C GLU A 27 -6.00 -24.93 -6.65
N SER A 28 -5.06 -24.05 -7.02
CA SER A 28 -3.67 -24.40 -7.34
C SER A 28 -2.62 -23.68 -6.49
N LEU A 29 -3.04 -22.71 -5.67
CA LEU A 29 -2.18 -21.94 -4.79
C LEU A 29 -1.70 -22.81 -3.62
N VAL A 30 -0.39 -22.92 -3.44
CA VAL A 30 0.22 -23.44 -2.20
C VAL A 30 0.04 -22.37 -1.12
N ARG A 31 -1.05 -22.45 -0.35
CA ARG A 31 -1.56 -21.36 0.49
C ARG A 31 -0.53 -20.86 1.50
N GLU A 32 0.32 -21.75 2.00
CA GLU A 32 1.37 -21.47 2.98
C GLU A 32 2.50 -20.60 2.43
N GLU A 33 2.65 -20.51 1.11
CA GLU A 33 3.62 -19.61 0.47
C GLU A 33 3.08 -18.18 0.26
N TRP A 34 1.83 -17.92 0.62
CA TRP A 34 1.16 -16.66 0.28
C TRP A 34 0.41 -16.07 1.46
N ILE A 35 0.29 -14.75 1.45
CA ILE A 35 -0.61 -14.00 2.33
C ILE A 35 -1.62 -13.22 1.50
N LEU A 36 -2.76 -12.91 2.11
CA LEU A 36 -3.81 -12.10 1.51
C LEU A 36 -3.90 -10.75 2.24
N GLU A 37 -4.02 -9.67 1.48
CA GLU A 37 -4.29 -8.33 1.98
C GLU A 37 -5.52 -7.75 1.28
N LYS A 38 -6.29 -6.92 1.99
CA LYS A 38 -7.35 -6.13 1.36
C LYS A 38 -6.76 -5.18 0.32
N LYS A 39 -7.36 -5.17 -0.87
CA LYS A 39 -7.01 -4.23 -1.94
C LYS A 39 -7.88 -2.99 -1.82
N TYR A 40 -7.31 -1.93 -1.26
CA TYR A 40 -8.00 -0.65 -1.19
C TYR A 40 -8.17 0.00 -2.59
N ASP A 41 -9.26 0.75 -2.78
CA ASP A 41 -9.52 1.55 -3.98
C ASP A 41 -9.35 3.04 -3.71
N GLY A 42 -8.12 3.51 -3.79
CA GLY A 42 -7.78 4.88 -3.43
C GLY A 42 -6.74 5.51 -4.35
N PHE A 43 -5.94 6.39 -3.77
CA PHE A 43 -4.76 6.93 -4.40
C PHE A 43 -3.52 6.36 -3.72
N ARG A 44 -2.80 5.50 -4.45
CA ARG A 44 -1.46 5.03 -4.08
C ARG A 44 -0.58 6.21 -3.62
N ALA A 45 -0.03 6.09 -2.42
CA ALA A 45 0.81 7.09 -1.78
C ALA A 45 2.09 6.44 -1.25
N ILE A 46 3.22 7.01 -1.64
CA ILE A 46 4.54 6.71 -1.07
C ILE A 46 4.81 7.76 -0.01
N ALA A 47 4.92 7.35 1.25
CA ALA A 47 5.24 8.22 2.37
C ALA A 47 6.75 8.22 2.60
N ILE A 48 7.36 9.41 2.54
CA ILE A 48 8.80 9.60 2.68
C ILE A 48 9.06 10.52 3.86
N ALA A 49 9.67 9.99 4.90
CA ALA A 49 10.12 10.77 6.06
C ALA A 49 11.43 11.49 5.72
N GLY A 50 11.46 12.81 5.89
CA GLY A 50 12.65 13.63 5.77
C GLY A 50 12.87 14.50 7.01
N PRO A 51 13.86 15.40 6.97
CA PRO A 51 14.19 16.29 8.10
C PRO A 51 13.01 17.18 8.56
N ASN A 52 12.11 17.52 7.64
CA ASN A 52 10.97 18.42 7.88
C ASN A 52 9.63 17.67 8.01
N GLY A 53 9.68 16.37 8.34
CA GLY A 53 8.50 15.51 8.42
C GLY A 53 8.25 14.68 7.16
N VAL A 54 7.03 14.15 7.04
CA VAL A 54 6.66 13.19 5.99
C VAL A 54 6.03 13.89 4.79
N SER A 55 6.48 13.50 3.61
CA SER A 55 5.89 13.91 2.33
C SER A 55 5.24 12.74 1.61
N LEU A 56 4.15 13.00 0.91
CA LEU A 56 3.43 11.99 0.12
C LEU A 56 3.73 12.16 -1.37
N TRP A 57 3.90 11.03 -2.06
CA TRP A 57 4.24 10.99 -3.46
C TRP A 57 3.36 10.00 -4.19
N THR A 58 3.00 10.31 -5.44
CA THR A 58 2.42 9.34 -6.33
C THR A 58 3.49 8.31 -6.69
N ARG A 59 2.97 7.20 -7.16
CA ARG A 59 3.70 6.15 -7.84
C ARG A 59 4.63 6.65 -8.95
N ASP A 60 4.19 7.66 -9.69
CA ASP A 60 4.88 8.23 -10.84
C ASP A 60 5.70 9.48 -10.42
N ARG A 61 6.06 9.55 -9.13
CA ARG A 61 6.98 10.54 -8.53
C ARG A 61 6.48 11.98 -8.52
N ALA A 62 5.17 12.19 -8.61
CA ALA A 62 4.58 13.50 -8.38
C ALA A 62 4.28 13.70 -6.89
N ARG A 63 4.70 14.83 -6.31
CA ARG A 63 4.33 15.14 -4.92
C ARG A 63 2.80 15.33 -4.81
N ILE A 64 2.25 14.86 -3.71
CA ILE A 64 0.84 14.95 -3.37
C ILE A 64 0.70 15.81 -2.11
N ALA A 65 -0.32 16.68 -2.07
CA ALA A 65 -0.67 17.38 -0.84
C ALA A 65 -1.13 16.39 0.24
N MET A 66 -0.59 16.53 1.46
CA MET A 66 -1.05 15.78 2.63
C MET A 66 -2.49 16.21 2.96
N PRO A 67 -3.45 15.29 3.05
CA PRO A 67 -4.78 15.61 3.57
C PRO A 67 -4.69 16.16 5.00
N ASP A 68 -5.50 17.16 5.32
CA ASP A 68 -5.35 17.90 6.57
C ASP A 68 -5.57 17.01 7.80
N ASN A 69 -6.54 16.08 7.74
CA ASN A 69 -6.81 15.14 8.83
C ASN A 69 -5.67 14.13 9.07
N LEU A 70 -4.80 13.89 8.07
CA LEU A 70 -3.69 12.95 8.20
C LEU A 70 -2.40 13.62 8.71
N ARG A 71 -2.31 14.96 8.71
CA ARG A 71 -1.07 15.68 9.00
C ARG A 71 -0.52 15.35 10.39
N GLU A 72 -1.34 15.53 11.42
CA GLU A 72 -0.94 15.31 12.81
C GLU A 72 -0.70 13.83 13.10
N GLN A 73 -1.48 12.96 12.47
CA GLN A 73 -1.37 11.51 12.64
C GLN A 73 -0.12 10.93 12.02
N VAL A 74 0.26 11.39 10.83
CA VAL A 74 1.51 10.97 10.22
C VAL A 74 2.71 11.54 10.98
N ALA A 75 2.59 12.77 11.52
CA ALA A 75 3.62 13.37 12.35
C ALA A 75 3.83 12.58 13.66
N SER A 76 2.77 12.11 14.31
CA SER A 76 2.84 11.37 15.58
C SER A 76 3.53 10.01 15.48
N LEU A 77 3.68 9.46 14.26
CA LEU A 77 4.42 8.22 14.01
C LEU A 77 5.94 8.37 14.24
N ASN A 78 6.47 9.59 14.28
CA ASN A 78 7.90 9.87 14.53
C ASN A 78 8.87 9.03 13.67
N LEU A 79 8.55 8.90 12.37
CA LEU A 79 9.31 8.05 11.46
C LEU A 79 10.76 8.55 11.29
N PRO A 80 11.78 7.67 11.34
CA PRO A 80 13.16 8.05 11.11
C PRO A 80 13.36 8.70 9.73
N SER A 81 14.11 9.79 9.65
CA SER A 81 14.45 10.45 8.38
C SER A 81 15.13 9.47 7.41
N GLY A 82 14.65 9.42 6.16
CA GLY A 82 15.05 8.43 5.15
C GLY A 82 14.14 7.21 5.06
N THR A 83 13.13 7.09 5.94
CA THR A 83 12.11 6.03 5.86
C THR A 83 11.21 6.20 4.64
N VAL A 84 10.93 5.10 3.93
CA VAL A 84 10.07 5.07 2.74
C VAL A 84 9.03 3.96 2.90
N LEU A 85 7.76 4.35 3.00
CA LEU A 85 6.61 3.46 3.18
C LEU A 85 5.67 3.52 1.97
N ASP A 86 4.94 2.46 1.74
CA ASP A 86 4.01 2.31 0.62
C ASP A 86 2.60 1.99 1.11
N GLY A 87 1.63 2.74 0.61
CA GLY A 87 0.24 2.67 1.05
C GLY A 87 -0.75 3.31 0.08
N GLU A 88 -2.01 3.36 0.50
CA GLU A 88 -3.12 3.98 -0.24
C GLU A 88 -3.77 5.02 0.66
N ILE A 89 -4.03 6.20 0.11
CA ILE A 89 -4.99 7.13 0.70
C ILE A 89 -6.36 6.79 0.12
N TRP A 90 -7.34 6.50 0.96
CA TRP A 90 -8.67 6.14 0.53
C TRP A 90 -9.74 6.89 1.33
N THR A 91 -10.93 6.96 0.75
CA THR A 91 -12.14 7.49 1.38
C THR A 91 -13.23 6.43 1.22
N PRO A 92 -14.23 6.39 2.11
CA PRO A 92 -15.35 5.47 1.94
C PRO A 92 -16.08 5.73 0.61
N THR A 93 -16.36 6.99 0.29
CA THR A 93 -17.33 7.32 -0.76
C THR A 93 -16.75 7.27 -2.18
N LYS A 94 -15.80 8.16 -2.47
CA LYS A 94 -15.29 8.40 -3.83
C LYS A 94 -13.79 8.53 -3.83
N ARG A 95 -13.15 7.66 -4.61
CA ARG A 95 -11.71 7.67 -4.89
C ARG A 95 -11.21 9.08 -5.21
N GLY A 96 -10.35 9.62 -4.34
CA GLY A 96 -9.67 10.91 -4.52
C GLY A 96 -10.48 12.17 -4.30
N SER A 97 -11.69 12.07 -3.75
CA SER A 97 -12.50 13.25 -3.41
C SER A 97 -11.74 14.28 -2.56
N TRP A 98 -10.88 13.82 -1.65
CA TRP A 98 -10.04 14.67 -0.80
C TRP A 98 -9.08 15.60 -1.57
N ARG A 99 -8.79 15.34 -2.85
CA ARG A 99 -7.95 16.23 -3.69
C ARG A 99 -8.66 17.53 -4.07
N HIS A 100 -9.99 17.52 -4.07
CA HIS A 100 -10.82 18.66 -4.45
C HIS A 100 -11.53 19.30 -3.25
N HIS A 101 -11.67 18.55 -2.16
CA HIS A 101 -12.43 18.90 -0.97
C HIS A 101 -11.59 18.60 0.28
N ARG A 102 -11.00 19.63 0.88
CA ARG A 102 -10.02 19.46 1.98
C ARG A 102 -10.65 18.90 3.26
N GLU A 103 -11.93 19.13 3.44
CA GLU A 103 -12.76 18.66 4.55
C GLU A 103 -13.09 17.17 4.50
N VAL A 104 -12.82 16.49 3.37
CA VAL A 104 -13.08 15.05 3.26
C VAL A 104 -12.09 14.27 4.11
N LYS A 105 -12.62 13.67 5.17
CA LYS A 105 -11.89 12.71 5.99
C LYS A 105 -11.44 11.51 5.14
N CYS A 106 -10.16 11.20 5.20
CA CYS A 106 -9.55 10.07 4.49
C CYS A 106 -8.64 9.27 5.42
N SER A 107 -8.32 8.05 5.03
CA SER A 107 -7.42 7.16 5.76
C SER A 107 -6.20 6.83 4.91
N LEU A 108 -5.05 6.64 5.55
CA LEU A 108 -3.82 6.13 4.96
C LEU A 108 -3.57 4.72 5.46
N THR A 109 -3.68 3.73 4.56
CA THR A 109 -3.36 2.35 4.89
C THR A 109 -2.06 1.93 4.22
N LEU A 110 -1.08 1.52 5.02
CA LEU A 110 0.26 1.12 4.61
C LEU A 110 0.38 -0.40 4.52
N TRP A 111 1.16 -0.91 3.57
CA TRP A 111 1.37 -2.36 3.40
C TRP A 111 2.82 -2.76 3.12
N ASP A 112 3.73 -1.82 2.88
CA ASP A 112 5.15 -2.13 2.68
C ASP A 112 6.06 -1.06 3.31
N ALA A 113 7.25 -1.49 3.74
CA ALA A 113 8.37 -0.61 4.10
C ALA A 113 9.54 -0.92 3.16
N MET A 114 9.90 0.05 2.31
CA MET A 114 11.02 -0.08 1.37
C MET A 114 12.35 0.28 2.04
N ARG A 115 12.31 1.15 3.04
CA ARG A 115 13.50 1.67 3.72
C ARG A 115 13.14 2.12 5.12
N THR A 116 14.05 1.91 6.08
CA THR A 116 13.96 2.43 7.45
C THR A 116 15.21 3.24 7.76
N GLY A 117 15.05 4.57 7.82
CA GLY A 117 16.19 5.47 7.96
C GLY A 117 17.23 5.30 6.84
N SER A 118 18.40 4.75 7.19
CA SER A 118 19.49 4.45 6.26
C SER A 118 19.40 3.07 5.59
N VAL A 119 18.60 2.14 6.15
CA VAL A 119 18.57 0.72 5.77
C VAL A 119 17.58 0.48 4.64
N ASP A 120 18.08 0.04 3.48
CA ASP A 120 17.26 -0.38 2.34
C ASP A 120 16.75 -1.82 2.56
N LEU A 121 15.43 -1.99 2.48
CA LEU A 121 14.74 -3.27 2.65
C LEU A 121 14.13 -3.77 1.33
N SER A 122 14.30 -3.07 0.21
CA SER A 122 13.66 -3.40 -1.06
C SER A 122 13.98 -4.82 -1.56
N LYS A 123 15.15 -5.35 -1.20
CA LYS A 123 15.56 -6.73 -1.55
C LYS A 123 15.26 -7.75 -0.45
N SER A 124 14.88 -7.31 0.75
CA SER A 124 14.48 -8.20 1.83
C SER A 124 13.15 -8.91 1.51
N PRO A 125 12.92 -10.12 2.06
CA PRO A 125 11.63 -10.80 2.05
C PRO A 125 10.48 -9.93 2.56
N VAL A 126 9.27 -10.14 2.04
CA VAL A 126 8.08 -9.35 2.38
C VAL A 126 7.78 -9.36 3.88
N GLU A 127 8.09 -10.43 4.58
CA GLU A 127 7.95 -10.62 6.02
C GLU A 127 8.84 -9.69 6.83
N GLU A 128 10.08 -9.48 6.38
CA GLU A 128 11.01 -8.57 7.04
C GLU A 128 10.56 -7.12 6.84
N ARG A 129 10.20 -6.77 5.60
CA ARG A 129 9.65 -5.44 5.28
C ARG A 129 8.38 -5.17 6.08
N ARG A 130 7.54 -6.19 6.22
CA ARG A 130 6.31 -6.13 7.00
C ARG A 130 6.55 -5.96 8.49
N ARG A 131 7.51 -6.69 9.04
CA ARG A 131 7.91 -6.58 10.45
C ARG A 131 8.44 -5.18 10.74
N ALA A 132 9.28 -4.65 9.86
CA ALA A 132 9.78 -3.27 9.96
C ALA A 132 8.65 -2.24 9.89
N LEU A 133 7.70 -2.40 8.95
CA LEU A 133 6.52 -1.54 8.88
C LEU A 133 5.71 -1.57 10.18
N LYS A 134 5.39 -2.75 10.70
CA LYS A 134 4.64 -2.89 11.96
C LYS A 134 5.38 -2.28 13.14
N ALA A 135 6.71 -2.42 13.21
CA ALA A 135 7.52 -1.81 14.27
C ALA A 135 7.48 -0.27 14.21
N LEU A 136 7.47 0.32 13.01
CA LEU A 136 7.38 1.77 12.82
C LEU A 136 5.99 2.33 13.13
N ILE A 137 4.93 1.62 12.73
CA ILE A 137 3.56 2.12 12.87
C ILE A 137 2.96 1.76 14.23
N GLY A 138 3.39 0.67 14.85
CA GLY A 138 2.84 0.17 16.10
C GLY A 138 1.35 -0.11 15.97
N LYS A 139 0.54 0.48 16.86
CA LYS A 139 -0.93 0.40 16.80
C LYS A 139 -1.54 1.30 15.71
N GLY A 140 -0.75 2.19 15.13
CA GLY A 140 -1.25 3.23 14.24
C GLY A 140 -2.04 4.30 14.98
N THR A 141 -2.86 5.01 14.23
CA THR A 141 -3.84 6.01 14.68
C THR A 141 -5.21 5.65 14.12
N ASP A 142 -6.23 6.45 14.40
CA ASP A 142 -7.60 6.22 13.91
C ASP A 142 -7.68 6.20 12.37
N GLU A 143 -6.83 6.98 11.67
CA GLU A 143 -6.84 7.10 10.21
C GLU A 143 -5.55 6.63 9.53
N VAL A 144 -4.48 6.31 10.28
CA VAL A 144 -3.23 5.79 9.72
C VAL A 144 -2.94 4.41 10.29
N GLY A 145 -2.92 3.40 9.43
CA GLY A 145 -2.79 2.02 9.86
C GLY A 145 -2.04 1.14 8.89
N VAL A 146 -1.80 -0.09 9.32
CA VAL A 146 -1.19 -1.13 8.51
C VAL A 146 -2.32 -2.06 8.03
N VAL A 147 -2.39 -2.38 6.73
CA VAL A 147 -3.39 -3.37 6.21
C VAL A 147 -3.29 -4.67 6.97
N GLU A 148 -4.31 -5.50 7.10
CA GLU A 148 -4.18 -6.80 7.78
C GLU A 148 -3.54 -7.88 6.87
N TRP A 149 -2.86 -8.86 7.48
CA TRP A 149 -2.45 -10.10 6.80
C TRP A 149 -3.44 -11.21 7.13
N LEU A 150 -4.11 -11.71 6.10
CA LEU A 150 -5.07 -12.80 6.18
C LEU A 150 -4.47 -14.08 5.56
N PRO A 151 -4.96 -15.27 5.94
CA PRO A 151 -4.66 -16.50 5.21
C PRO A 151 -4.94 -16.36 3.71
N ALA A 152 -4.05 -16.88 2.87
CA ALA A 152 -4.24 -16.90 1.42
C ALA A 152 -5.23 -18.00 1.00
N SER A 153 -6.50 -17.82 1.35
CA SER A 153 -7.54 -18.81 1.15
C SER A 153 -8.79 -18.22 0.47
N ALA A 154 -9.60 -19.11 -0.12
CA ALA A 154 -10.87 -18.73 -0.73
C ALA A 154 -11.85 -18.17 0.32
N GLU A 155 -11.80 -18.69 1.55
CA GLU A 155 -12.63 -18.25 2.66
C GLU A 155 -12.32 -16.81 3.06
N SER A 156 -11.04 -16.47 3.27
CA SER A 156 -10.63 -15.09 3.56
C SER A 156 -10.95 -14.15 2.39
N TYR A 157 -10.82 -14.61 1.15
CA TYR A 157 -11.23 -13.79 -0.01
C TYR A 157 -12.75 -13.56 -0.05
N ALA A 158 -13.56 -14.56 0.29
CA ALA A 158 -15.01 -14.43 0.34
C ALA A 158 -15.46 -13.39 1.40
N GLU A 159 -14.79 -13.31 2.55
CA GLU A 159 -15.03 -12.27 3.55
C GLU A 159 -14.71 -10.87 3.01
N VAL A 160 -13.55 -10.71 2.36
CA VAL A 160 -13.17 -9.44 1.73
C VAL A 160 -14.14 -9.03 0.62
N ARG A 161 -14.60 -10.00 -0.18
CA ARG A 161 -15.63 -9.78 -1.20
C ARG A 161 -16.93 -9.29 -0.56
N LYS A 162 -17.41 -9.99 0.48
CA LYS A 162 -18.64 -9.64 1.19
C LYS A 162 -18.58 -8.21 1.75
N GLU A 163 -17.44 -7.83 2.33
CA GLU A 163 -17.18 -6.45 2.78
C GLU A 163 -17.28 -5.45 1.61
N ALA A 164 -16.60 -5.73 0.49
CA ALA A 164 -16.61 -4.87 -0.69
C ALA A 164 -18.01 -4.70 -1.30
N GLU A 165 -18.77 -5.79 -1.42
CA GLU A 165 -20.15 -5.80 -1.93
C GLU A 165 -21.11 -5.06 -1.01
N SER A 166 -21.09 -5.37 0.30
CA SER A 166 -21.94 -4.71 1.29
C SER A 166 -21.74 -3.20 1.27
N PHE A 167 -20.48 -2.77 1.17
CA PHE A 167 -20.13 -1.37 1.12
C PHE A 167 -20.66 -0.67 -0.15
N ARG A 168 -20.47 -1.29 -1.32
CA ARG A 168 -20.95 -0.73 -2.60
C ARG A 168 -22.47 -0.58 -2.62
N VAL A 169 -23.21 -1.50 -2.01
CA VAL A 169 -24.67 -1.41 -1.85
C VAL A 169 -25.05 -0.23 -0.95
N GLN A 170 -24.42 -0.10 0.22
CA GLN A 170 -24.72 0.96 1.19
C GLN A 170 -24.45 2.36 0.62
N GLU A 171 -23.29 2.57 -0.02
CA GLU A 171 -22.89 3.87 -0.56
C GLU A 171 -23.44 4.18 -1.95
N ARG A 172 -24.20 3.25 -2.55
CA ARG A 172 -24.65 3.33 -3.95
C ARG A 172 -23.50 3.66 -4.92
N SER A 173 -22.30 3.19 -4.61
CA SER A 173 -21.08 3.55 -5.32
C SER A 173 -20.57 2.38 -6.14
N ARG A 174 -20.23 2.64 -7.41
CA ARG A 174 -19.52 1.69 -8.28
C ARG A 174 -18.06 1.46 -7.84
N SER A 175 -17.53 2.34 -7.00
CA SER A 175 -16.19 2.26 -6.42
C SER A 175 -16.27 2.46 -4.91
N GLY A 176 -15.96 1.42 -4.13
CA GLY A 176 -15.90 1.49 -2.66
C GLY A 176 -14.46 1.45 -2.15
N PHE A 177 -14.25 1.58 -0.85
CA PHE A 177 -12.89 1.55 -0.28
C PHE A 177 -12.16 0.21 -0.49
N VAL A 178 -12.88 -0.92 -0.60
CA VAL A 178 -12.32 -2.24 -0.93
C VAL A 178 -12.67 -2.60 -2.37
N HIS A 179 -11.67 -2.91 -3.18
CA HIS A 179 -11.81 -3.34 -4.57
C HIS A 179 -11.63 -4.86 -4.76
N GLY A 180 -11.13 -5.56 -3.74
CA GLY A 180 -10.81 -6.98 -3.76
C GLY A 180 -9.63 -7.29 -2.87
N ALA A 181 -8.73 -8.16 -3.32
CA ALA A 181 -7.59 -8.61 -2.53
C ALA A 181 -6.28 -8.59 -3.33
N VAL A 182 -5.17 -8.51 -2.62
CA VAL A 182 -3.81 -8.71 -3.13
C VAL A 182 -3.22 -9.92 -2.43
N LEU A 183 -2.76 -10.90 -3.21
CA LEU A 183 -1.94 -11.98 -2.69
C LEU A 183 -0.47 -11.57 -2.80
N LYS A 184 0.33 -11.83 -1.77
CA LYS A 184 1.78 -11.63 -1.81
C LYS A 184 2.50 -12.91 -1.43
N ARG A 185 3.49 -13.30 -2.22
CA ARG A 185 4.31 -14.46 -1.98
C ARG A 185 5.29 -14.19 -0.84
N LEU A 186 5.32 -15.07 0.16
CA LEU A 186 6.32 -15.09 1.22
C LEU A 186 7.72 -15.30 0.63
N GLY A 187 8.75 -14.82 1.31
CA GLY A 187 10.12 -14.82 0.81
C GLY A 187 10.41 -13.81 -0.31
N SER A 188 9.38 -13.20 -0.92
CA SER A 188 9.59 -12.38 -2.12
C SER A 188 10.21 -11.00 -1.83
N PRO A 189 11.16 -10.54 -2.65
CA PRO A 189 11.64 -9.17 -2.58
C PRO A 189 10.58 -8.20 -3.13
N ARG A 190 10.82 -6.91 -2.94
CA ARG A 190 10.06 -5.90 -3.67
C ARG A 190 10.67 -5.70 -5.06
N ARG A 191 9.99 -6.20 -6.08
CA ARG A 191 10.34 -5.97 -7.48
C ARG A 191 9.82 -4.61 -7.94
N ASP A 192 10.73 -3.74 -8.34
CA ASP A 192 10.48 -2.41 -8.85
C ASP A 192 10.83 -2.33 -10.35
N HIS A 193 10.35 -3.31 -11.13
CA HIS A 193 10.59 -3.37 -12.57
C HIS A 193 9.37 -3.91 -13.34
N ALA A 194 8.86 -3.13 -14.29
CA ALA A 194 7.61 -3.40 -15.01
C ALA A 194 7.50 -4.83 -15.58
N VAL A 195 8.55 -5.26 -16.28
CA VAL A 195 8.60 -6.57 -16.95
C VAL A 195 8.72 -7.72 -15.94
N ARG A 196 9.73 -7.66 -15.06
CA ARG A 196 9.99 -8.70 -14.05
C ARG A 196 8.82 -8.94 -13.09
N CYS A 197 8.02 -7.91 -12.78
CA CYS A 197 6.83 -8.07 -11.93
C CYS A 197 5.73 -8.91 -12.60
N VAL A 198 5.74 -9.04 -13.93
CA VAL A 198 4.77 -9.84 -14.69
C VAL A 198 5.32 -11.24 -14.98
N GLU A 199 6.60 -11.35 -15.32
CA GLU A 199 7.26 -12.65 -15.57
C GLU A 199 7.43 -13.48 -14.29
N HIS A 200 7.64 -12.82 -13.16
CA HIS A 200 7.80 -13.43 -11.84
C HIS A 200 6.85 -12.75 -10.86
N PRO A 201 5.54 -13.05 -10.94
CA PRO A 201 4.55 -12.33 -10.18
C PRO A 201 4.56 -12.78 -8.72
N ASP A 202 5.29 -12.04 -7.88
CA ASP A 202 5.23 -12.28 -6.43
C ASP A 202 3.96 -11.65 -5.82
N TRP A 203 3.31 -10.72 -6.52
CA TRP A 203 2.05 -10.13 -6.09
C TRP A 203 0.97 -10.36 -7.14
N LEU A 204 -0.15 -10.95 -6.71
CA LEU A 204 -1.33 -11.17 -7.53
C LEU A 204 -2.46 -10.29 -7.02
N LYS A 205 -3.41 -9.93 -7.87
CA LYS A 205 -4.64 -9.23 -7.45
C LYS A 205 -5.88 -9.95 -7.94
N LEU A 206 -6.83 -10.06 -7.04
CA LEU A 206 -8.21 -10.43 -7.28
C LEU A 206 -9.03 -9.15 -7.21
N VAL A 207 -9.92 -8.96 -8.18
CA VAL A 207 -10.83 -7.82 -8.23
C VAL A 207 -12.23 -8.36 -8.11
N VAL A 208 -13.03 -7.76 -7.23
CA VAL A 208 -14.44 -8.10 -7.13
C VAL A 208 -15.13 -7.43 -8.31
N ASP A 209 -15.42 -8.25 -9.33
CA ASP A 209 -16.25 -7.89 -10.47
C ASP A 209 -17.71 -7.78 -10.00
N VAL A 210 -18.36 -6.66 -10.32
CA VAL A 210 -19.79 -6.39 -10.05
C VAL A 210 -20.42 -5.84 -11.30
#